data_AF-A0A522DEJ8-F1
#
_entry.id   AF-A0A522DEJ8-F1
#
_cell.length_a   1.000
_cell.length_b   1.000
_cell.length_c   1.000
_cell.angle_alpha   90.00
_cell.angle_beta   90.00
_cell.angle_gamma   90.00
#
_symmetry.space_group_name_H-M   'P 1'
#
loop_
_entity.id
_entity.type
_entity.pdbx_description
1 polymer ?
#
loop_
_entity_poly.entity_id
_entity_poly.type
_entity_poly.pdbx_seq_one_letter_code
_entity_poly.pdbx_strand_id
1 'polypeptide(L)' 'MLNRSIPEGLTFDDVLLIPAKSEVLPRDVDVCTRLTRRLTINIPVISAAMDTVTEATMAIALAREGGIGMIHRAFP' A
#
# COMPACT_ATOMS: atom_id res chain seq x y z
N MET A 1 36.78 -2.16 -17.01
CA MET A 1 35.83 -1.07 -16.72
C MET A 1 34.42 -1.64 -16.83
N LEU A 2 33.61 -1.57 -15.78
CA LEU A 2 32.25 -2.13 -15.81
C LEU A 2 31.36 -1.24 -16.70
N ASN A 3 31.02 -1.75 -17.88
CA ASN A 3 30.21 -1.10 -18.92
C ASN A 3 28.69 -1.12 -18.63
N ARG A 4 28.26 -0.96 -17.37
CA ARG A 4 26.83 -0.95 -17.03
C ARG A 4 26.47 0.36 -16.34
N SER A 5 25.94 1.30 -17.10
CA SER A 5 25.25 2.47 -16.56
C SER A 5 24.05 1.98 -15.76
N ILE A 6 24.03 2.28 -14.46
CA ILE A 6 22.87 2.06 -13.61
C ILE A 6 21.87 3.18 -13.92
N PRO A 7 20.61 2.87 -14.23
CA PRO A 7 19.59 3.89 -14.42
C PRO A 7 19.40 4.73 -13.15
N GLU A 8 19.08 6.00 -13.34
CA GLU A 8 18.69 6.89 -12.24
C GLU A 8 17.43 6.35 -11.54
N GLY A 9 17.41 6.41 -10.21
CA GLY A 9 16.26 6.06 -9.37
C GLY A 9 15.69 7.31 -8.72
N LEU A 10 14.37 7.46 -8.78
CA LEU A 10 13.64 8.60 -8.23
C LEU A 10 12.89 8.18 -6.95
N THR A 11 12.88 9.05 -5.94
CA THR A 11 12.03 8.93 -4.74
C THR A 11 10.75 9.75 -4.87
N PHE A 12 9.87 9.71 -3.85
CA PHE A 12 8.60 10.44 -3.85
C PHE A 12 8.77 11.95 -4.01
N ASP A 13 9.81 12.53 -3.41
CA ASP A 13 10.07 13.98 -3.44
C ASP A 13 10.65 14.47 -4.78
N ASP A 14 11.09 13.57 -5.65
CA ASP A 14 11.68 13.93 -6.95
C ASP A 14 10.62 14.16 -8.04
N VAL A 15 9.36 13.79 -7.78
CA VAL A 15 8.30 13.75 -8.81
C VAL A 15 6.97 14.33 -8.33
N LEU A 16 6.16 14.78 -9.29
CA LEU A 16 4.79 15.22 -9.07
C LEU A 16 3.85 14.54 -10.07
N LEU A 17 2.62 14.24 -9.63
CA LEU A 17 1.56 13.80 -10.53
C LEU A 17 1.05 14.99 -11.34
N ILE A 18 1.04 14.85 -12.67
CA ILE A 18 0.49 15.88 -13.57
C ILE A 18 -1.04 15.73 -13.58
N PRO A 19 -1.81 16.80 -13.30
CA PRO A 19 -3.26 16.77 -13.41
C PRO A 19 -3.74 16.41 -14.82
N ALA A 20 -4.83 15.65 -14.92
CA ALA A 20 -5.47 15.28 -16.17
C ALA A 20 -6.97 15.59 -16.13
N LYS A 21 -7.60 15.66 -17.31
CA LYS A 21 -9.06 15.80 -17.42
C LYS A 21 -9.73 14.61 -16.69
N SER A 22 -10.66 14.90 -15.78
CA SER A 22 -11.43 13.89 -15.06
C SER A 22 -12.92 14.08 -15.33
N GLU A 23 -13.63 12.96 -15.44
CA GLU A 23 -15.10 12.88 -15.48
C GLU A 23 -15.65 12.19 -14.22
N VAL A 24 -14.78 11.89 -13.25
CA VAL A 24 -15.10 11.20 -11.98
C VAL A 24 -14.80 12.14 -10.81
N LEU A 25 -15.67 12.14 -9.80
CA LEU A 25 -15.45 12.86 -8.54
C LEU A 25 -14.67 11.96 -7.56
N PRO A 26 -13.85 12.51 -6.65
CA PRO A 26 -13.03 11.72 -5.72
C PRO A 26 -13.80 10.68 -4.89
N ARG A 27 -15.04 11.00 -4.50
CA ARG A 27 -15.91 10.10 -3.72
C ARG A 27 -16.45 8.90 -4.51
N ASP A 28 -16.40 8.97 -5.85
CA ASP A 28 -16.94 7.97 -6.76
C ASP A 28 -15.82 7.05 -7.33
N VAL A 29 -14.57 7.25 -6.89
CA VAL A 29 -13.42 6.44 -7.30
C VAL A 29 -13.45 5.09 -6.59
N ASP A 30 -13.35 4.00 -7.34
CA ASP A 30 -13.13 2.66 -6.78
C ASP A 30 -11.67 2.50 -6.36
N VAL A 31 -11.45 2.29 -5.07
CA VAL A 31 -10.14 2.06 -4.46
C VAL A 31 -9.87 0.59 -4.15
N CYS A 32 -10.76 -0.32 -4.54
CA CYS A 32 -10.54 -1.75 -4.41
C CYS A 32 -9.30 -2.17 -5.20
N THR A 33 -8.45 -3.01 -4.59
CA THR A 33 -7.21 -3.46 -5.22
C THR A 33 -6.92 -4.92 -4.94
N ARG A 34 -6.07 -5.51 -5.78
CA ARG A 34 -5.63 -6.89 -5.65
C ARG A 34 -4.31 -6.95 -4.89
N LEU A 35 -4.34 -7.45 -3.67
CA LEU A 35 -3.14 -7.70 -2.89
C LEU A 35 -2.33 -8.88 -3.46
N THR A 36 -3.03 -9.92 -3.92
CA THR A 36 -2.38 -11.08 -4.55
C THR A 36 -3.16 -11.55 -5.77
N ARG A 37 -2.66 -12.61 -6.43
CA ARG A 37 -3.37 -13.32 -7.51
C ARG A 37 -4.72 -13.90 -7.08
N ARG A 38 -5.04 -13.97 -5.79
CA ARG A 38 -6.30 -14.57 -5.30
C ARG A 38 -7.00 -13.74 -4.20
N LEU A 39 -6.45 -12.58 -3.83
CA LEU A 39 -6.96 -11.76 -2.72
C LEU A 39 -7.17 -10.32 -3.18
N THR A 40 -8.40 -9.84 -3.01
CA THR A 40 -8.81 -8.45 -3.22
C THR A 40 -9.12 -7.82 -1.87
N ILE A 41 -8.78 -6.55 -1.69
CA ILE A 41 -9.06 -5.73 -0.52
C ILE A 41 -9.80 -4.45 -0.96
N ASN A 42 -10.57 -3.84 -0.06
CA ASN A 42 -11.44 -2.71 -0.39
C ASN A 42 -10.67 -1.38 -0.46
N ILE A 43 -9.56 -1.24 0.27
CA ILE A 43 -8.66 -0.08 0.19
C ILE A 43 -7.20 -0.55 0.04
N PRO A 44 -6.32 0.22 -0.64
CA PRO A 44 -4.93 -0.16 -0.87
C PRO A 44 -4.03 0.15 0.35
N VAL A 45 -4.46 -0.25 1.55
CA VAL A 45 -3.77 0.04 2.82
C VAL A 45 -3.48 -1.24 3.59
N ILE A 46 -2.21 -1.40 3.97
CA ILE A 46 -1.68 -2.58 4.65
C ILE A 46 -0.82 -2.09 5.81
N SER A 47 -1.01 -2.63 7.02
CA SER A 47 -0.13 -2.32 8.14
C SER A 47 1.13 -3.18 8.13
N ALA A 48 2.26 -2.59 8.55
CA ALA A 48 3.55 -3.25 8.57
C ALA A 48 3.59 -4.40 9.58
N ALA A 49 4.26 -5.50 9.22
CA ALA A 49 4.43 -6.68 10.06
C ALA A 49 5.52 -6.48 11.13
N MET A 50 5.27 -5.56 12.05
CA MET A 50 6.20 -5.17 13.13
C MET A 50 5.50 -5.33 14.49
N ASP A 51 6.27 -5.73 15.50
CA ASP A 51 5.83 -5.94 16.89
C ASP A 51 5.16 -4.72 17.52
N THR A 52 5.67 -3.54 17.18
CA THR A 52 5.17 -2.24 17.66
C THR A 52 4.07 -1.65 16.79
N VAL A 53 3.66 -2.34 15.72
CA VAL A 53 2.68 -1.83 14.76
C VAL A 53 1.44 -2.71 14.68
N THR A 54 1.60 -4.01 14.44
CA THR A 54 0.47 -4.87 14.06
C THR A 54 0.37 -6.15 14.89
N GLU A 55 -0.40 -6.07 15.97
CA GLU A 55 -1.00 -7.24 16.63
C GLU A 55 -2.48 -7.42 16.22
N ALA A 56 -3.18 -8.35 16.87
CA ALA A 56 -4.57 -8.69 16.57
C ALA A 56 -5.50 -7.45 16.54
N THR A 57 -5.36 -6.54 17.50
CA THR A 57 -6.21 -5.34 17.60
C THR A 57 -6.09 -4.45 16.36
N MET A 58 -4.87 -4.19 15.88
CA MET A 58 -4.63 -3.37 14.69
C MET A 58 -5.14 -4.09 13.43
N ALA A 59 -4.89 -5.39 13.30
CA ALA A 59 -5.35 -6.16 12.16
C ALA A 59 -6.88 -6.18 12.05
N ILE A 60 -7.59 -6.32 13.17
CA ILE A 60 -9.07 -6.28 13.22
C ILE A 60 -9.58 -4.89 12.84
N ALA A 61 -8.98 -3.84 13.40
CA ALA A 61 -9.39 -2.46 13.11
C ALA A 61 -9.22 -2.14 11.62
N LEU A 62 -8.06 -2.45 11.04
CA LEU A 62 -7.79 -2.17 9.64
C LEU A 62 -8.65 -3.01 8.69
N ALA A 63 -8.95 -4.26 9.03
CA ALA A 63 -9.85 -5.10 8.26
C ALA A 63 -11.29 -4.55 8.23
N ARG A 64 -11.76 -3.91 9.31
CA ARG A 64 -13.08 -3.25 9.37
C ARG A 64 -13.16 -2.03 8.46
N GLU A 65 -12.05 -1.30 8.32
CA GLU A 65 -11.93 -0.17 7.38
C GLU A 65 -11.68 -0.63 5.92
N GLY A 66 -11.58 -1.95 5.68
CA GLY A 66 -11.43 -2.53 4.34
C GLY A 66 -9.99 -2.79 3.91
N GLY A 67 -9.01 -2.51 4.77
CA GLY A 67 -7.60 -2.83 4.56
C GLY A 67 -7.25 -4.23 5.09
N ILE A 68 -5.96 -4.48 5.35
CA ILE A 68 -5.50 -5.73 5.95
C ILE A 68 -4.28 -5.52 6.84
N GLY A 69 -4.28 -6.11 8.04
CA GLY A 69 -3.12 -6.10 8.92
C GLY A 69 -2.28 -7.36 8.81
N MET A 70 -0.96 -7.20 8.75
CA MET A 70 0.00 -8.30 8.76
C MET A 70 0.56 -8.50 10.17
N ILE A 71 0.18 -9.60 10.82
CA ILE A 71 0.69 -9.93 12.15
C ILE A 71 2.19 -10.20 12.07
N HIS A 72 2.97 -9.55 12.94
CA HIS A 72 4.42 -9.78 13.01
C HIS A 72 4.74 -11.21 13.48
N ARG A 73 5.99 -11.63 13.28
CA ARG A 73 6.49 -12.95 13.73
C ARG A 73 7.28 -12.92 15.04
N ALA A 74 7.55 -11.73 15.55
CA ALA A 74 8.36 -11.52 16.77
C ALA A 74 7.53 -11.80 18.03
N PHE A 75 7.07 -13.05 18.18
CA PHE A 75 6.47 -13.54 19.41
C PHE A 75 7.59 -13.96 20.39
N PRO A 76 7.37 -13.81 21.71
CA PRO A 76 8.27 -14.32 22.74
C PRO A 76 8.52 -15.83 22.63
#